data_AF-A0AAV3H776-F1
#
_entry.id   AF-A0AAV3H776-F1
#
_cell.length_a   1.000
_cell.length_b   1.000
_cell.length_c   1.000
_cell.angle_alpha   90.00
_cell.angle_beta   90.00
_cell.angle_gamma   90.00
#
_symmetry.space_group_name_H-M   'P 1'
#
loop_
_entity.id
_entity.type
_entity.pdbx_description
1 polymer ?
#
loop_
_entity_poly.entity_id
_entity_poly.type
_entity_poly.pdbx_seq_one_letter_code
_entity_poly.pdbx_strand_id
1 'polypeptide(L)'
;NENQQFDGMDFEQDNESCTCRIYRKDRNHPICVTEWMDECRREPFKTREGREITGPWQSHPKRMLRHKAMIQCARLAFGFAGIYNKDEAERIVENTAYTAERQPERDIT
;
A
#
# COMPACT_ATOMS: atom_id res chain seq x y z
N ASN A 1 20.31 1.93 3.26
CA ASN A 1 20.03 3.04 2.33
C ASN A 1 20.99 2.90 1.17
N GLU A 2 20.57 2.18 0.12
CA GLU A 2 21.45 1.76 -0.99
C GLU A 2 21.20 2.57 -2.27
N ASN A 3 20.16 3.42 -2.28
CA ASN A 3 19.86 4.25 -3.44
C ASN A 3 20.69 5.54 -3.39
N GLN A 4 21.62 5.69 -4.34
CA GLN A 4 22.53 6.83 -4.41
C GLN A 4 21.81 8.18 -4.54
N GLN A 5 20.61 8.18 -5.13
CA GLN A 5 19.80 9.37 -5.35
C GLN A 5 18.94 9.75 -4.15
N PHE A 6 18.81 8.91 -3.12
CA PHE A 6 18.07 9.27 -1.92
C PHE A 6 18.84 10.31 -1.10
N ASP A 7 18.15 11.39 -0.76
CA ASP A 7 18.71 12.52 -0.03
C ASP A 7 18.03 12.78 1.32
N GLY A 8 16.88 12.15 1.56
CA GLY A 8 16.15 12.30 2.81
C GLY A 8 14.67 11.96 2.65
N MET A 9 13.99 11.86 3.79
CA MET A 9 12.55 11.63 3.84
C MET A 9 11.95 12.23 5.10
N ASP A 10 10.82 12.88 4.95
CA ASP A 10 10.03 13.43 6.05
C ASP A 10 8.59 12.93 6.03
N PHE A 11 7.95 13.02 7.18
CA PHE A 11 6.53 12.71 7.35
C PHE A 11 5.82 13.85 8.06
N GLU A 12 4.67 14.20 7.54
CA GLU A 12 3.66 15.03 8.21
C GLU A 12 2.46 14.13 8.47
N GLN A 13 2.09 13.95 9.73
CA GLN A 13 1.05 13.00 10.13
C GLN A 13 0.16 13.58 11.22
N ASP A 14 -1.13 13.45 11.02
CA ASP A 14 -2.18 13.73 11.99
C ASP A 14 -3.04 12.46 12.25
N ASN A 15 -4.29 12.64 12.69
CA ASN A 15 -5.21 11.54 12.94
C ASN A 15 -5.88 10.99 11.67
N GLU A 16 -5.97 11.81 10.62
CA GLU A 16 -6.78 11.59 9.42
C GLU A 16 -5.91 11.28 8.21
N SER A 17 -4.67 11.77 8.19
CA SER A 17 -3.82 11.73 7.02
C SER A 17 -2.34 11.52 7.37
N CYS A 18 -1.58 11.08 6.36
CA CYS A 18 -0.13 11.12 6.42
C CYS A 18 0.44 11.48 5.05
N THR A 19 1.26 12.53 5.01
CA THR A 19 2.06 12.90 3.85
C THR A 19 3.50 12.43 4.03
N CYS A 20 3.98 11.61 3.10
CA CYS A 20 5.39 11.28 2.96
C CYS A 20 6.03 12.18 1.90
N ARG A 21 7.22 12.70 2.20
CA ARG A 21 8.04 13.48 1.26
C ARG A 21 9.39 12.81 1.11
N ILE A 22 9.77 12.44 -0.10
CA ILE A 22 11.10 11.88 -0.41
C ILE A 22 11.88 12.89 -1.23
N TYR A 23 13.06 13.25 -0.73
CA TYR A 23 14.01 14.13 -1.38
C TYR A 23 15.00 13.30 -2.19
N ARG A 24 15.26 13.75 -3.41
CA ARG A 24 16.24 13.14 -4.31
C ARG A 24 17.26 14.18 -4.74
N LYS A 25 18.51 13.76 -4.83
CA LYS A 25 19.63 14.63 -5.24
C LYS A 25 19.51 15.17 -6.66
N ASP A 26 18.80 14.45 -7.54
CA ASP A 26 18.60 14.80 -8.94
C ASP A 26 17.29 15.58 -9.20
N ARG A 27 16.65 16.11 -8.15
CA ARG A 27 15.42 16.89 -8.27
C ARG A 27 15.44 18.10 -7.35
N ASN A 28 14.92 19.23 -7.84
CA ASN A 28 14.77 20.46 -7.03
C ASN A 28 13.54 20.43 -6.10
N HIS A 29 12.59 19.53 -6.36
CA HIS A 29 11.38 19.39 -5.57
C HIS A 29 11.20 17.93 -5.12
N PRO A 30 10.76 17.70 -3.87
CA PRO A 30 10.52 16.37 -3.37
C PRO A 30 9.33 15.70 -4.06
N ILE A 31 9.35 14.38 -4.11
CA ILE A 31 8.15 13.60 -4.42
C ILE A 31 7.33 13.55 -3.13
N CYS A 32 6.05 13.89 -3.22
CA CYS A 32 5.13 13.94 -2.09
C CYS A 32 3.92 13.05 -2.37
N VAL A 33 3.52 12.24 -1.39
CA VAL A 33 2.29 11.44 -1.44
C VAL A 33 1.56 11.56 -0.11
N THR A 34 0.26 11.82 -0.19
CA THR A 34 -0.65 11.84 0.95
C THR A 34 -1.60 10.66 0.86
N GLU A 35 -1.73 9.92 1.96
CA GLU A 35 -2.73 8.86 2.12
C GLU A 35 -3.69 9.24 3.25
N TRP A 36 -4.95 8.83 3.11
CA TRP A 36 -6.02 9.13 4.07
C TRP A 36 -6.42 7.88 4.87
N MET A 37 -6.67 8.06 6.16
CA MET A 37 -6.95 6.99 7.12
C MET A 37 -8.24 6.25 6.77
N ASP A 38 -9.29 6.98 6.41
CA ASP A 38 -10.61 6.45 6.05
C ASP A 38 -10.57 5.59 4.79
N GLU A 39 -9.74 5.95 3.80
CA GLU A 39 -9.56 5.16 2.58
C GLU A 39 -8.63 3.95 2.77
N CYS A 40 -7.61 4.09 3.61
CA CYS A 40 -6.55 3.07 3.75
C CYS A 40 -6.84 2.04 4.82
N ARG A 41 -7.54 2.42 5.89
CA ARG A 41 -7.77 1.55 7.05
C ARG A 41 -8.56 0.33 6.62
N ARG A 42 -8.09 -0.83 7.07
CA ARG A 42 -8.75 -2.11 6.82
C ARG A 42 -9.48 -2.57 8.05
N GLU A 43 -10.68 -3.07 7.84
CA GLU A 43 -11.45 -3.76 8.87
C GLU A 43 -10.83 -5.13 9.21
N PRO A 44 -11.15 -5.70 10.39
CA PRO A 44 -10.80 -7.08 10.70
C PRO A 44 -11.31 -8.03 9.61
N PHE A 45 -10.52 -9.04 9.27
CA PHE A 45 -10.90 -10.03 8.26
C PHE A 45 -11.21 -11.38 8.92
N LYS A 46 -12.04 -12.19 8.28
CA LYS A 46 -12.38 -13.53 8.73
C LYS A 46 -11.60 -14.58 7.94
N THR A 47 -11.10 -15.60 8.61
CA THR A 47 -10.52 -16.77 7.95
C THR A 47 -11.62 -17.59 7.28
N ARG A 48 -11.22 -18.53 6.41
CA ARG A 48 -12.13 -19.50 5.77
C ARG A 48 -12.96 -20.30 6.80
N GLU A 49 -12.43 -20.47 8.01
CA GLU A 49 -13.06 -21.18 9.13
C GLU A 49 -14.01 -20.28 9.95
N GLY A 50 -14.20 -19.01 9.55
CA GLY A 50 -15.08 -18.06 10.22
C GLY A 50 -14.47 -17.35 11.43
N ARG A 51 -13.19 -17.59 11.74
CA ARG A 51 -12.49 -16.90 12.84
C ARG A 51 -12.14 -15.47 12.44
N GLU A 52 -12.54 -14.50 13.25
CA GLU A 52 -12.15 -13.10 13.07
C GLU A 52 -10.71 -12.85 13.54
N ILE A 53 -9.94 -12.15 12.71
CA ILE A 53 -8.55 -11.79 12.97
C ILE A 53 -8.43 -10.26 13.03
N THR A 54 -8.09 -9.76 14.22
CA THR A 54 -7.73 -8.37 14.46
C THR A 54 -6.33 -8.10 13.93
N GLY A 55 -6.22 -7.28 12.90
CA GLY A 55 -4.97 -7.01 12.20
C GLY A 55 -4.16 -5.83 12.75
N PRO A 56 -3.02 -5.51 12.10
CA PRO A 56 -2.19 -4.36 12.45
C PRO A 56 -2.92 -3.00 12.36
N TRP A 57 -3.90 -2.89 11.47
CA TRP A 57 -4.72 -1.69 11.31
C TRP A 57 -5.60 -1.39 12.53
N GLN A 58 -5.92 -2.40 13.35
CA GLN A 58 -6.70 -2.22 14.57
C GLN A 58 -5.82 -1.77 15.73
N SER A 59 -4.59 -2.30 15.84
CA SER A 59 -3.70 -2.00 16.96
C SER A 59 -2.82 -0.76 16.72
N HIS A 60 -2.40 -0.50 15.48
CA HIS A 60 -1.45 0.56 15.14
C HIS A 60 -1.85 1.32 13.86
N PRO A 61 -3.06 1.90 13.78
CA PRO A 61 -3.59 2.51 12.56
C PRO A 61 -2.68 3.61 11.99
N LYS A 62 -2.18 4.52 12.85
CA LYS A 62 -1.28 5.61 12.42
C LYS A 62 0.05 5.09 11.86
N ARG A 63 0.62 4.04 12.45
CA ARG A 63 1.86 3.42 11.95
C ARG A 63 1.63 2.82 10.56
N MET A 64 0.51 2.10 10.40
CA MET A 64 0.13 1.50 9.12
C MET A 64 -0.10 2.56 8.04
N LEU A 65 -0.79 3.65 8.37
CA LEU A 65 -1.00 4.76 7.45
C LEU A 65 0.33 5.40 7.00
N ARG A 66 1.25 5.64 7.95
CA ARG A 66 2.58 6.19 7.62
C ARG A 66 3.37 5.25 6.70
N HIS A 67 3.30 3.94 6.94
CA HIS A 67 3.92 2.95 6.05
C HIS A 67 3.29 3.00 4.66
N LYS A 68 1.96 3.10 4.57
CA LYS A 68 1.25 3.20 3.29
C LYS A 68 1.73 4.40 2.48
N ALA A 69 1.77 5.58 3.08
CA ALA A 69 2.27 6.81 2.44
C ALA A 69 3.75 6.67 2.01
N MET A 70 4.60 6.09 2.87
CA MET A 70 6.00 5.84 2.56
C MET A 70 6.18 4.97 1.32
N ILE A 71 5.47 3.84 1.24
CA ILE A 71 5.63 2.91 0.13
C ILE A 71 5.13 3.51 -1.18
N GLN A 72 3.99 4.21 -1.17
CA GLN A 72 3.50 4.88 -2.39
C GLN A 72 4.45 5.98 -2.84
N CYS A 73 4.97 6.79 -1.91
CA CYS A 73 5.95 7.81 -2.22
C CYS A 73 7.25 7.19 -2.77
N ALA A 74 7.73 6.09 -2.20
CA ALA A 74 8.94 5.40 -2.64
C ALA A 74 8.79 4.81 -4.05
N ARG A 75 7.61 4.28 -4.39
CA ARG A 75 7.33 3.78 -5.75
C ARG A 75 7.46 4.88 -6.79
N LEU A 76 6.85 6.04 -6.53
CA LEU A 76 6.95 7.19 -7.42
C LEU A 76 8.36 7.78 -7.44
N ALA A 77 9.02 7.82 -6.29
CA ALA A 77 10.35 8.39 -6.15
C ALA A 77 11.43 7.54 -6.82
N PHE A 78 11.32 6.21 -6.85
CA PHE A 78 12.41 5.36 -7.36
C PHE A 78 12.02 4.48 -8.55
N GLY A 79 10.78 4.57 -9.03
CA GLY A 79 10.31 3.77 -10.15
C GLY A 79 10.24 2.27 -9.84
N PHE A 80 9.99 1.91 -8.57
CA PHE A 80 9.78 0.52 -8.17
C PHE A 80 8.45 -0.02 -8.71
N ALA A 81 8.42 -0.37 -9.99
CA ALA A 81 7.36 -1.19 -10.54
C ALA A 81 7.42 -2.58 -9.88
N GLY A 82 6.39 -2.95 -9.10
CA GLY A 82 6.26 -4.29 -8.52
C GLY A 82 6.56 -4.45 -7.02
N ILE A 83 6.92 -3.39 -6.27
CA ILE A 83 7.02 -3.49 -4.80
C ILE A 83 5.65 -3.28 -4.18
N TYR A 84 4.96 -4.36 -3.86
CA TYR A 84 3.65 -4.34 -3.23
C TYR A 84 3.76 -4.34 -1.70
N ASN A 85 2.92 -3.56 -1.02
CA ASN A 85 2.70 -3.81 0.41
C ASN A 85 2.04 -5.18 0.57
N LYS A 86 2.30 -5.87 1.69
CA LYS A 86 1.67 -7.16 2.00
C LYS A 86 0.16 -7.13 1.71
N ASP A 87 -0.47 -6.09 2.21
CA ASP A 87 -1.86 -5.72 1.99
C ASP A 87 -2.30 -5.63 0.52
N GLU A 88 -1.46 -5.06 -0.34
CA GLU A 88 -1.74 -4.89 -1.77
C GLU A 88 -1.47 -6.18 -2.55
N ALA A 89 -0.46 -6.94 -2.15
CA ALA A 89 -0.24 -8.29 -2.67
C ALA A 89 -1.43 -9.20 -2.34
N GLU A 90 -1.98 -9.14 -1.12
CA GLU A 90 -3.17 -9.89 -0.73
C GLU A 90 -4.37 -9.55 -1.63
N ARG A 91 -4.65 -8.26 -1.90
CA ARG A 91 -5.73 -7.87 -2.83
C ARG A 91 -5.49 -8.31 -4.28
N ILE A 92 -4.24 -8.27 -4.75
CA ILE A 92 -3.89 -8.75 -6.09
C ILE A 92 -4.14 -10.26 -6.18
N VAL A 93 -3.76 -11.03 -5.15
CA VAL A 93 -4.01 -12.48 -5.07
C VAL A 93 -5.51 -12.77 -5.03
N GLU A 94 -6.29 -12.05 -4.21
CA GLU A 94 -7.76 -12.17 -4.15
C GLU A 94 -8.41 -11.88 -5.51
N ASN A 95 -8.02 -10.79 -6.19
CA ASN A 95 -8.55 -10.44 -7.50
C ASN A 95 -8.15 -11.44 -8.59
N THR A 96 -6.94 -12.03 -8.50
CA THR A 96 -6.47 -13.03 -9.48
C THR A 96 -7.18 -14.37 -9.28
N ALA A 97 -7.53 -14.74 -8.04
CA ALA A 97 -8.36 -15.90 -7.76
C ALA A 97 -9.79 -15.74 -8.33
N TYR A 98 -10.37 -14.53 -8.20
CA TYR A 98 -11.71 -14.24 -8.71
C TYR A 98 -11.82 -14.30 -10.25
N THR A 99 -10.77 -13.90 -10.98
CA THR A 99 -10.77 -13.97 -12.44
C THR A 99 -10.60 -15.39 -12.98
N ALA A 100 -9.90 -16.28 -12.25
CA ALA A 100 -9.77 -17.68 -12.61
C ALA A 100 -11.09 -18.46 -12.47
N GLU A 101 -11.95 -18.09 -11.51
CA GLU A 101 -13.25 -18.72 -11.31
C GLU A 101 -14.33 -18.29 -12.32
N ARG A 102 -14.06 -17.25 -13.13
CA ARG A 102 -15.02 -16.60 -14.04
C ARG A 102 -14.79 -16.93 -15.51
N GLN A 103 -14.21 -18.07 -15.84
CA GLN A 103 -14.13 -18.54 -17.22
C GLN A 103 -15.41 -19.33 -17.54
N PRO A 104 -16.44 -18.74 -18.20
CA PRO A 104 -17.53 -19.54 -18.74
C PRO A 104 -16.94 -20.49 -19.78
N GLU A 105 -17.34 -21.76 -19.71
CA GLU A 105 -17.15 -22.73 -20.79
C GLU A 105 -17.50 -22.02 -22.10
N ARG A 106 -16.50 -21.86 -22.98
CA ARG A 106 -16.77 -21.43 -24.34
C ARG A 106 -17.57 -22.55 -24.99
N ASP A 107 -18.87 -22.33 -25.15
CA ASP A 107 -19.72 -23.09 -26.05
C ASP A 107 -19.01 -23.20 -27.40
N ILE A 108 -18.41 -24.36 -27.64
CA ILE A 108 -17.97 -24.78 -28.96
C ILE A 108 -19.20 -25.38 -29.64
N THR A 109 -19.81 -24.57 -30.52
CA THR A 109 -20.82 -25.05 -31.48
C THR A 109 -20.16 -25.93 -32.53
#